data_AF-A0A135LCH8-F1
#
_entry.id   AF-A0A135LCH8-F1
#
_cell.length_a   1.000
_cell.length_b   1.000
_cell.length_c   1.000
_cell.angle_alpha   90.00
_cell.angle_beta   90.00
_cell.angle_gamma   90.00
#
_symmetry.space_group_name_H-M   'P 1'
#
loop_
_entity.id
_entity.type
_entity.pdbx_description
1 polymer ?
#
loop_
_entity_poly.entity_id
_entity_poly.type
_entity_poly.pdbx_seq_one_letter_code
_entity_poly.pdbx_strand_id
1 'polypeptide(L)'
;MGKDEWLIAFALITLLSARGFLAVSFFRNRESNGYLDYLIEPQWMHDNDAKGPLRDAMQRAARNLGFTEDCANEETAFFIPDQSRQLLFEEAEKQNIVLWDGPNLRVLAFSLERALERKLRRIHNKMQSTKWESDTNDALALLRTMDEVAAAYRRKYDEEVL
;
A
#
# COMPACT_ATOMS: atom_id res chain seq x y z
N MET A 1 -2.55 -15.56 -10.00
CA MET A 1 -2.56 -14.46 -10.98
C MET A 1 -1.94 -14.84 -12.32
N GLY A 2 -0.76 -15.47 -12.38
CA GLY A 2 -0.12 -15.88 -13.66
C GLY A 2 -0.78 -17.02 -14.46
N LYS A 3 -2.09 -17.24 -14.33
CA LYS A 3 -2.87 -18.21 -15.12
C LYS A 3 -4.12 -17.60 -15.77
N ASP A 4 -4.38 -16.32 -15.51
CA ASP A 4 -5.49 -15.60 -16.14
C ASP A 4 -4.95 -14.96 -17.42
N GLU A 5 -5.38 -15.46 -18.58
CA GLU A 5 -4.89 -15.03 -19.90
C GLU A 5 -5.06 -13.52 -20.11
N TRP A 6 -6.09 -12.92 -19.53
CA TRP A 6 -6.33 -11.48 -19.61
C TRP A 6 -5.29 -10.70 -18.81
N LEU A 7 -4.94 -11.15 -17.59
CA LEU A 7 -3.92 -10.49 -16.77
C LEU A 7 -2.49 -10.68 -17.29
N ILE A 8 -2.25 -11.68 -18.14
CA ILE A 8 -0.97 -11.87 -18.83
C ILE A 8 -0.84 -10.90 -20.03
N ALA A 9 -1.96 -10.50 -20.62
CA ALA A 9 -1.97 -9.59 -21.77
C ALA A 9 -1.67 -8.12 -21.39
N PHE A 10 -1.83 -7.75 -20.12
CA PHE A 10 -1.48 -6.42 -19.62
C PHE A 10 0.00 -6.32 -19.24
N ALA A 11 0.55 -5.10 -19.33
CA ALA A 11 1.82 -4.77 -18.69
C ALA A 11 1.72 -4.97 -17.16
N LEU A 12 2.87 -5.09 -16.49
CA LEU A 12 2.96 -5.26 -15.02
C LEU A 12 2.04 -4.26 -14.30
N ILE A 13 0.99 -4.78 -13.64
CA ILE A 13 0.02 -3.91 -12.94
C ILE A 13 0.63 -3.48 -11.61
N THR A 14 0.69 -2.18 -11.37
CA THR A 14 1.16 -1.62 -10.09
C THR A 14 0.00 -1.18 -9.21
N LEU A 15 0.03 -1.61 -7.95
CA LEU A 15 -0.90 -1.18 -6.91
C LEU A 15 -0.17 -0.38 -5.84
N LEU A 16 -0.83 0.64 -5.28
CA LEU A 16 -0.42 1.22 -4.01
C LEU A 16 -1.20 0.59 -2.89
N SER A 17 -0.54 0.20 -1.81
CA SER A 17 -1.18 -0.21 -0.57
C SER A 17 -0.66 0.57 0.62
N ALA A 18 -1.51 0.71 1.62
CA ALA A 18 -1.21 1.37 2.88
C ALA A 18 -1.65 0.50 4.06
N ARG A 19 -1.45 1.03 5.27
CA ARG A 19 -2.03 0.52 6.52
C ARG A 19 -1.51 -0.88 6.90
N GLY A 20 -2.41 -1.83 7.10
CA GLY A 20 -2.09 -3.12 7.71
C GLY A 20 -1.12 -3.94 6.86
N PHE A 21 -1.18 -3.82 5.53
CA PHE A 21 -0.26 -4.53 4.65
C PHE A 21 1.16 -3.96 4.76
N LEU A 22 1.29 -2.62 4.83
CA LEU A 22 2.56 -1.96 5.13
C LEU A 22 3.12 -2.36 6.51
N ALA A 23 2.25 -2.42 7.52
CA ALA A 23 2.60 -2.79 8.90
C ALA A 23 3.14 -4.24 9.00
N VAL A 24 2.53 -5.18 8.29
CA VAL A 24 2.97 -6.58 8.27
C VAL A 24 4.19 -6.78 7.37
N SER A 25 4.12 -6.32 6.12
CA SER A 25 5.10 -6.65 5.10
C SER A 25 6.42 -5.88 5.25
N PHE A 26 6.37 -4.65 5.76
CA PHE A 26 7.56 -3.80 5.84
C PHE A 26 8.01 -3.55 7.28
N PHE A 27 7.14 -3.01 8.15
CA PHE A 27 7.52 -2.71 9.53
C PHE A 27 7.65 -3.95 10.42
N ARG A 28 6.96 -5.04 10.07
CA ARG A 28 6.86 -6.27 10.87
C ARG A 28 6.41 -5.99 12.31
N ASN A 29 5.60 -4.94 12.52
CA ASN A 29 5.08 -4.53 13.82
C ASN A 29 3.70 -5.16 14.13
N ARG A 30 3.21 -6.04 13.24
CA ARG A 30 1.99 -6.83 13.39
C ARG A 30 2.22 -8.24 12.86
N GLU A 31 1.58 -9.22 13.48
CA GLU A 31 1.64 -10.62 13.01
C GLU A 31 0.79 -10.87 11.77
N SER A 32 -0.36 -10.19 11.65
CA SER A 32 -1.28 -10.41 10.54
C SER A 32 -2.10 -9.17 10.20
N ASN A 33 -2.65 -9.20 8.99
CA ASN A 33 -3.62 -8.23 8.49
C ASN A 33 -4.57 -8.95 7.53
N GLY A 34 -5.87 -8.82 7.77
CA GLY A 34 -6.89 -9.52 6.97
C GLY A 34 -7.33 -8.80 5.70
N TYR A 35 -6.85 -7.58 5.44
CA TYR A 35 -7.36 -6.73 4.36
C TYR A 35 -6.25 -6.07 3.53
N LEU A 36 -6.32 -6.17 2.22
CA LEU A 36 -5.53 -5.40 1.25
C LEU A 36 -6.37 -4.22 0.75
N ASP A 37 -6.21 -3.07 1.41
CA ASP A 37 -6.66 -1.79 0.85
C ASP A 37 -5.66 -1.38 -0.24
N TYR A 38 -6.13 -1.15 -1.47
CA TYR A 38 -5.25 -0.74 -2.57
C TYR A 38 -5.81 0.41 -3.41
N LEU A 39 -4.93 1.01 -4.22
CA LEU A 39 -5.26 1.81 -5.40
C LEU A 39 -4.63 1.15 -6.61
N ILE A 40 -5.38 1.06 -7.72
CA ILE A 40 -4.79 0.69 -9.00
C ILE A 40 -4.15 1.92 -9.67
N GLU A 41 -3.08 1.71 -10.42
CA GLU A 41 -2.39 2.77 -11.16
C GLU A 41 -3.33 3.56 -12.07
N PRO A 42 -3.06 4.88 -12.25
CA PRO A 42 -4.00 5.79 -12.88
C PRO A 42 -4.41 5.36 -14.29
N GLN A 43 -3.50 4.73 -15.05
CA GLN A 43 -3.77 4.25 -16.40
C GLN A 43 -4.89 3.18 -16.46
N TRP A 44 -5.08 2.38 -15.41
CA TRP A 44 -6.11 1.34 -15.35
C TRP A 44 -7.32 1.74 -14.50
N MET A 45 -7.33 2.93 -13.90
CA MET A 45 -8.35 3.36 -12.93
C MET A 45 -9.79 3.30 -13.47
N HIS A 46 -9.96 3.64 -14.75
CA HIS A 46 -11.26 3.62 -15.45
C HIS A 46 -11.38 2.48 -16.46
N ASP A 47 -10.39 1.59 -16.51
CA ASP A 47 -10.36 0.47 -17.44
C ASP A 47 -11.01 -0.77 -16.78
N ASN A 48 -12.24 -1.07 -17.17
CA ASN A 48 -12.95 -2.24 -16.66
C ASN A 48 -12.37 -3.56 -17.17
N ASP A 49 -11.69 -3.56 -18.31
CA ASP A 49 -11.06 -4.74 -18.90
C ASP A 49 -9.78 -5.11 -18.15
N ALA A 50 -9.14 -4.15 -17.47
CA ALA A 50 -8.08 -4.42 -16.50
C ALA A 50 -8.63 -4.72 -15.08
N LYS A 51 -9.58 -3.91 -14.59
CA LYS A 51 -10.08 -4.00 -13.21
C LYS A 51 -10.91 -5.25 -12.95
N GLY A 52 -11.73 -5.68 -13.92
CA GLY A 52 -12.56 -6.88 -13.81
C GLY A 52 -11.71 -8.13 -13.56
N PRO A 53 -10.79 -8.49 -14.47
CA PRO A 53 -9.90 -9.64 -14.30
C PRO A 53 -9.03 -9.56 -13.04
N LEU A 54 -8.52 -8.38 -12.68
CA LEU A 54 -7.73 -8.21 -11.45
C LEU A 54 -8.56 -8.55 -10.20
N ARG A 55 -9.76 -7.96 -10.10
CA ARG A 55 -10.69 -8.22 -8.98
C ARG A 55 -11.06 -9.69 -8.92
N ASP A 56 -11.41 -10.30 -10.05
CA ASP A 56 -11.82 -11.69 -10.10
C ASP A 56 -10.66 -12.63 -9.70
N ALA A 57 -9.43 -12.30 -10.11
CA ALA A 57 -8.24 -13.04 -9.70
C ALA A 57 -7.93 -12.90 -8.20
N MET A 58 -8.10 -11.71 -7.62
CA MET A 58 -7.97 -11.48 -6.18
C MET A 58 -9.05 -12.25 -5.41
N GLN A 59 -10.31 -12.19 -5.83
CA GLN A 59 -11.42 -12.91 -5.19
C GLN A 59 -11.24 -14.42 -5.24
N ARG A 60 -10.80 -14.96 -6.39
CA ARG A 60 -10.45 -16.40 -6.49
C ARG A 60 -9.33 -16.78 -5.54
N ALA A 61 -8.28 -15.95 -5.42
CA ALA A 61 -7.19 -16.19 -4.48
C ALA A 61 -7.67 -16.14 -3.02
N ALA A 62 -8.48 -15.14 -2.67
CA ALA A 62 -9.08 -14.99 -1.35
C ALA A 62 -9.91 -16.23 -0.97
N ARG A 63 -10.84 -16.67 -1.84
CA ARG A 63 -11.65 -17.87 -1.63
C ARG A 63 -10.80 -19.12 -1.40
N ASN A 64 -9.75 -19.32 -2.21
CA ASN A 64 -8.87 -20.48 -2.07
C ASN A 64 -8.07 -20.49 -0.76
N LEU A 65 -7.89 -19.33 -0.14
CA LEU A 65 -7.17 -19.15 1.11
C LEU A 65 -8.10 -19.00 2.33
N GLY A 66 -9.42 -19.08 2.13
CA GLY A 66 -10.41 -18.94 3.19
C GLY A 66 -10.66 -17.50 3.67
N PHE A 67 -10.24 -16.49 2.90
CA PHE A 67 -10.56 -15.09 3.16
C PHE A 67 -11.90 -14.70 2.54
N THR A 68 -12.48 -13.62 3.04
CA THR A 68 -13.69 -13.02 2.48
C THR A 68 -13.39 -12.36 1.14
N GLU A 69 -14.37 -12.29 0.23
CA GLU A 69 -14.15 -11.76 -1.12
C GLU A 69 -13.85 -10.25 -1.16
N ASP A 70 -14.21 -9.53 -0.08
CA ASP A 70 -13.93 -8.12 0.15
C ASP A 70 -12.58 -7.88 0.84
N CYS A 71 -11.80 -8.94 1.11
CA CYS A 71 -10.50 -8.82 1.75
C CYS A 71 -9.50 -8.02 0.92
N ALA A 72 -9.73 -7.82 -0.38
CA ALA A 72 -8.95 -6.92 -1.22
C ALA A 72 -9.90 -5.96 -1.93
N ASN A 73 -9.79 -4.66 -1.66
CA ASN A 73 -10.69 -3.68 -2.22
C ASN A 73 -10.05 -2.30 -2.45
N GLU A 74 -10.72 -1.50 -3.27
CA GLU A 74 -10.31 -0.14 -3.62
C GLU A 74 -11.11 0.92 -2.83
N GLU A 75 -11.68 0.61 -1.65
CA GLU A 75 -12.52 1.57 -0.90
C GLU A 75 -11.80 2.87 -0.58
N THR A 76 -10.47 2.79 -0.44
CA THR A 76 -9.63 3.97 -0.21
C THR A 76 -9.66 4.96 -1.39
N ALA A 77 -9.95 4.51 -2.61
CA ALA A 77 -10.13 5.36 -3.78
C ALA A 77 -11.26 6.36 -3.64
N PHE A 78 -12.33 6.03 -2.90
CA PHE A 78 -13.49 6.91 -2.75
C PHE A 78 -13.13 8.28 -2.16
N PHE A 79 -12.06 8.33 -1.35
CA PHE A 79 -11.61 9.54 -0.67
C PHE A 79 -10.46 10.25 -1.39
N ILE A 80 -10.03 9.75 -2.55
CA ILE A 80 -8.86 10.24 -3.27
C ILE A 80 -9.32 10.77 -4.63
N PRO A 81 -9.24 12.10 -4.86
CA PRO A 81 -9.53 12.67 -6.17
C PRO A 81 -8.64 12.07 -7.25
N ASP A 82 -9.20 11.84 -8.44
CA ASP A 82 -8.47 11.23 -9.57
C ASP A 82 -7.19 12.00 -9.91
N GLN A 83 -7.25 13.33 -9.91
CA GLN A 83 -6.09 14.22 -10.12
C GLN A 83 -4.96 14.02 -9.09
N SER A 84 -5.28 13.53 -7.89
CA SER A 84 -4.30 13.28 -6.83
C SER A 84 -3.67 11.90 -6.92
N ARG A 85 -4.27 10.96 -7.68
CA ARG A 85 -3.71 9.60 -7.81
C ARG A 85 -2.36 9.59 -8.51
N GLN A 86 -2.23 10.38 -9.58
CA GLN A 86 -0.97 10.48 -10.31
C GLN A 86 0.18 10.87 -9.38
N LEU A 87 -0.02 11.92 -8.58
CA LEU A 87 0.96 12.37 -7.59
C LEU A 87 1.29 11.29 -6.54
N LEU A 88 0.28 10.56 -6.06
CA LEU A 88 0.49 9.48 -5.08
C LEU A 88 1.36 8.34 -5.64
N PHE A 89 1.18 8.00 -6.93
CA PHE A 89 2.01 7.01 -7.60
C PHE A 89 3.43 7.52 -7.81
N GLU A 90 3.61 8.77 -8.26
CA GLU A 90 4.92 9.39 -8.40
C GLU A 90 5.70 9.44 -7.07
N GLU A 91 5.02 9.80 -5.97
CA GLU A 91 5.58 9.78 -4.61
C GLU A 91 6.02 8.36 -4.21
N ALA A 92 5.17 7.36 -4.46
CA ALA A 92 5.43 5.96 -4.11
C ALA A 92 6.57 5.35 -4.95
N GLU A 93 6.65 5.67 -6.25
CA GLU A 93 7.73 5.25 -7.13
C GLU A 93 9.07 5.86 -6.70
N LYS A 94 9.06 7.16 -6.37
CA LYS A 94 10.25 7.84 -5.84
C LYS A 94 10.73 7.24 -4.52
N GLN A 95 9.81 6.87 -3.63
CA GLN A 95 10.13 6.21 -2.37
C GLN A 95 10.57 4.75 -2.57
N ASN A 96 10.05 4.09 -3.59
CA ASN A 96 10.39 2.73 -4.03
C ASN A 96 10.34 1.65 -2.93
N ILE A 97 9.44 1.79 -1.96
CA ILE A 97 9.21 0.74 -0.95
C ILE A 97 8.27 -0.29 -1.56
N VAL A 98 8.86 -1.41 -1.99
CA VAL A 98 8.14 -2.54 -2.58
C VAL A 98 7.66 -3.48 -1.48
N LEU A 99 6.34 -3.65 -1.38
CA LEU A 99 5.70 -4.55 -0.41
C LEU A 99 5.54 -5.96 -0.96
N TRP A 100 5.39 -6.08 -2.29
CA TRP A 100 5.36 -7.35 -3.00
C TRP A 100 5.75 -7.14 -4.46
N ASP A 101 6.45 -8.11 -5.04
CA ASP A 101 6.87 -8.09 -6.44
C ASP A 101 6.70 -9.47 -7.06
N GLY A 102 6.08 -9.49 -8.24
CA GLY A 102 5.84 -10.71 -9.00
C GLY A 102 5.65 -10.42 -10.48
N PRO A 103 5.47 -11.47 -11.31
CA PRO A 103 5.57 -11.33 -12.76
C PRO A 103 4.57 -10.34 -13.40
N ASN A 104 3.35 -10.29 -12.87
CA ASN A 104 2.24 -9.52 -13.46
C ASN A 104 1.60 -8.55 -12.47
N LEU A 105 2.11 -8.46 -11.24
CA LEU A 105 1.60 -7.57 -10.22
C LEU A 105 2.76 -7.05 -9.37
N ARG A 106 2.71 -5.77 -9.02
CA ARG A 106 3.63 -5.14 -8.08
C ARG A 106 2.81 -4.36 -7.06
N VAL A 107 3.21 -4.42 -5.79
CA VAL A 107 2.57 -3.64 -4.71
C VAL A 107 3.61 -2.71 -4.10
N LEU A 108 3.40 -1.41 -4.25
CA LEU A 108 4.18 -0.36 -3.62
C LEU A 108 3.49 0.14 -2.35
N ALA A 109 4.30 0.62 -1.40
CA ALA A 109 3.78 1.36 -0.27
C ALA A 109 3.35 2.77 -0.71
N PHE A 110 2.27 3.28 -0.11
CA PHE A 110 2.07 4.73 -0.01
C PHE A 110 3.29 5.41 0.60
N SER A 111 3.49 6.70 0.29
CA SER A 111 4.53 7.49 0.94
C SER A 111 4.36 7.44 2.46
N LEU A 112 5.47 7.26 3.19
CA LEU A 112 5.46 7.07 4.65
C LEU A 112 4.83 8.28 5.34
N GLU A 113 5.06 9.49 4.82
CA GLU A 113 4.45 10.73 5.30
C GLU A 113 2.92 10.69 5.21
N ARG A 114 2.36 10.25 4.07
CA ARG A 114 0.91 10.10 3.90
C ARG A 114 0.34 9.00 4.77
N ALA A 115 1.06 7.89 4.92
CA ALA A 115 0.67 6.82 5.82
C ALA A 115 0.59 7.32 7.27
N LEU A 116 1.56 8.13 7.71
CA LEU A 116 1.58 8.76 9.03
C LEU A 116 0.44 9.77 9.20
N GLU A 117 0.24 10.68 8.24
CA GLU A 117 -0.86 11.65 8.26
C GLU A 117 -2.22 10.97 8.51
N ARG A 118 -2.49 9.88 7.77
CA ARG A 118 -3.73 9.12 7.89
C ARG A 118 -3.88 8.45 9.25
N LYS A 119 -2.79 7.94 9.83
CA LYS A 119 -2.79 7.36 11.18
C LYS A 119 -3.08 8.41 12.24
N LEU A 120 -2.40 9.56 12.19
CA LEU A 120 -2.62 10.67 13.11
C LEU A 120 -4.07 11.20 13.03
N ARG A 121 -4.63 11.33 11.82
CA ARG A 121 -6.03 11.74 11.63
C ARG A 121 -7.02 10.77 12.28
N ARG A 122 -6.77 9.45 12.20
CA ARG A 122 -7.62 8.42 12.82
C ARG A 122 -7.53 8.43 14.34
N ILE A 123 -6.31 8.59 14.88
CA ILE A 123 -6.06 8.73 16.31
C ILE A 123 -6.80 9.96 16.85
N HIS A 124 -6.67 11.10 16.16
CA HIS A 124 -7.30 12.37 16.55
C HIS A 124 -8.83 12.28 16.57
N ASN A 125 -9.43 11.74 15.51
CA ASN A 125 -10.88 11.67 15.37
C ASN A 125 -11.54 10.60 16.24
N LYS A 126 -10.76 9.81 17.03
CA LYS A 126 -11.23 8.66 17.81
C LYS A 126 -12.14 7.72 17.00
N MET A 127 -11.90 7.64 15.68
CA MET A 127 -12.85 7.06 14.72
C MET A 127 -13.16 5.59 15.02
N GLN A 128 -12.27 4.87 15.73
CA GLN A 128 -12.47 3.49 16.19
C GLN A 128 -11.73 3.26 17.52
N SER A 129 -12.43 3.30 18.66
CA SER A 129 -11.84 3.05 19.99
C SER A 129 -11.11 1.70 20.07
N THR A 130 -11.60 0.69 19.35
CA THR A 130 -11.02 -0.65 19.28
C THR A 130 -9.76 -0.77 18.43
N LYS A 131 -9.43 0.23 17.59
CA LYS A 131 -8.22 0.22 16.74
C LYS A 131 -7.19 1.25 17.14
N TRP A 132 -7.44 2.03 18.19
CA TRP A 132 -6.55 3.10 18.64
C TRP A 132 -5.12 2.62 18.94
N GLU A 133 -4.97 1.53 19.69
CA GLU A 133 -3.65 0.97 20.02
C GLU A 133 -2.89 0.55 18.75
N SER A 134 -3.59 -0.08 17.83
CA SER A 134 -3.08 -0.53 16.55
C SER A 134 -2.65 0.63 15.65
N ASP A 135 -3.42 1.73 15.65
CA ASP A 135 -3.08 2.94 14.90
C ASP A 135 -1.89 3.69 15.55
N THR A 136 -1.80 3.73 16.87
CA THR A 136 -0.65 4.30 17.61
C THR A 136 0.63 3.51 17.36
N ASN A 137 0.59 2.18 17.44
CA ASN A 137 1.76 1.33 17.19
C ASN A 137 2.27 1.47 15.75
N ASP A 138 1.37 1.57 14.77
CA ASP A 138 1.78 1.83 13.38
C ASP A 138 2.37 3.23 13.21
N ALA A 139 1.81 4.25 13.87
CA ALA A 139 2.36 5.60 13.82
C ALA A 139 3.78 5.66 14.42
N LEU A 140 4.03 4.94 15.52
CA LEU A 140 5.36 4.83 16.11
C LEU A 140 6.33 4.09 15.18
N ALA A 141 5.89 3.02 14.53
CA ALA A 141 6.71 2.30 13.55
C ALA A 141 7.09 3.20 12.37
N LEU A 142 6.12 3.94 11.81
CA LEU A 142 6.34 4.93 10.76
C LEU A 142 7.39 5.97 11.16
N LEU A 143 7.22 6.59 12.33
CA LEU A 143 8.16 7.60 12.83
C LEU A 143 9.58 7.05 12.98
N ARG A 144 9.73 5.87 13.57
CA ARG A 144 11.05 5.22 13.72
C ARG A 144 11.72 4.99 12.38
N THR A 145 11.00 4.46 11.40
CA THR A 145 11.55 4.22 10.06
C THR A 145 11.97 5.52 9.39
N MET A 146 11.16 6.58 9.51
CA MET A 146 11.51 7.89 8.95
C MET A 146 12.77 8.48 9.61
N ASP A 147 12.92 8.34 10.92
CA ASP A 147 14.12 8.75 11.65
C ASP A 147 15.36 7.97 11.21
N GLU A 148 15.24 6.65 11.02
CA GLU A 148 16.31 5.79 10.52
C GLU A 148 16.75 6.17 9.11
N VAL A 149 15.80 6.40 8.21
CA VAL A 149 16.05 6.87 6.85
C VAL A 149 16.76 8.23 6.87
N ALA A 150 16.27 9.17 7.67
CA ALA A 150 16.89 10.49 7.81
C ALA A 150 18.32 10.39 8.38
N ALA A 151 18.56 9.48 9.33
CA ALA A 151 19.88 9.24 9.90
C ALA A 151 20.85 8.61 8.88
N ALA A 152 20.38 7.65 8.07
CA ALA A 152 21.19 7.06 7.01
C ALA A 152 21.57 8.09 5.93
N TYR A 153 20.63 8.95 5.55
CA TYR A 153 20.90 10.06 4.63
C TYR A 153 21.96 11.02 5.18
N ARG A 154 21.87 11.43 6.45
CA ARG A 154 22.89 12.29 7.09
C ARG A 154 24.27 11.65 7.05
N ARG A 155 24.40 10.38 7.44
CA ARG A 155 25.69 9.67 7.41
C ARG A 155 26.30 9.62 6.01
N LYS A 156 25.50 9.29 5.01
CA LYS A 156 25.98 9.21 3.62
C LYS A 156 26.56 10.56 3.13
N TYR A 157 25.87 11.66 3.41
CA TYR A 157 26.32 12.98 2.97
C TYR A 157 27.44 13.56 3.82
N ASP A 158 27.53 13.20 5.10
CA ASP A 158 28.65 13.59 5.96
C ASP A 158 29.95 12.82 5.59
N GLU A 159 29.84 11.58 5.10
CA GLU A 159 30.97 10.78 4.58
C GLU A 159 31.45 11.24 3.19
N GLU A 160 30.59 11.81 2.35
CA GLU A 160 30.97 12.35 1.03
C GLU A 160 31.71 13.71 1.10
N VAL A 161 31.79 14.33 2.29
CA VAL A 161 32.42 15.64 2.52
C VAL A 161 33.83 15.54 3.15
N LEU A 162 34.29 14.32 3.49
CA LEU A 162 35.63 14.02 4.04
C LEU A 162 36.54 13.36 3.01
#